data_AF-A0A2T0PSD3-F1
#
_entry.id   AF-A0A2T0PSD3-F1
#
_cell.length_a   1.000
_cell.length_b   1.000
_cell.length_c   1.000
_cell.angle_alpha   90.00
_cell.angle_beta   90.00
_cell.angle_gamma   90.00
#
_symmetry.space_group_name_H-M   'P 1'
#
loop_
_entity.id
_entity.type
_entity.pdbx_description
1 polymer ?
#
loop_
_entity_poly.entity_id
_entity_poly.type
_entity_poly.pdbx_seq_one_letter_code
_entity_poly.pdbx_strand_id
1 'polypeptide(L)'
;MGATVDFRGIVLGQVTDIGVEYDPDARSFVMPVTLDLYPDRLRRRSRGATMPEAGSAASHELLRRLVERGLRGQLRTGNLLTGQLYIALDIFPNAAPVKFDTNSEPIQLPTIPNTLDALQTQVADIAKKLDRIPFDQIGSNLNTSLKNADALFNRLNNEVLPQARDTLAAARQTFGSAEATLQQDSPMQSDVHQALQELTRTLQSLNALADYLERHPESLVRGKPGEKP
;
A
#
# COMPACT_ATOMS: atom_id res chain seq x y z
N MET A 1 33.38 16.64 23.66
CA MET A 1 34.53 15.80 23.28
C MET A 1 34.67 14.68 24.31
N GLY A 2 34.88 13.44 23.89
CA GLY A 2 34.84 12.26 24.80
C GLY A 2 33.57 11.41 24.74
N ALA A 3 32.83 11.44 23.62
CA ALA A 3 31.77 10.47 23.39
C ALA A 3 32.38 9.06 23.34
N THR A 4 31.73 8.10 24.00
CA THR A 4 32.23 6.72 24.03
C THR A 4 31.95 6.03 22.70
N VAL A 5 32.88 5.15 22.33
CA VAL A 5 32.64 4.18 21.26
C VAL A 5 32.29 2.86 21.92
N ASP A 6 31.10 2.37 21.64
CA ASP A 6 30.52 1.17 22.22
C ASP A 6 30.37 0.08 21.16
N PHE A 7 30.63 -1.16 21.55
CA PHE A 7 30.26 -2.34 20.77
C PHE A 7 29.43 -3.27 21.65
N ARG A 8 28.12 -3.31 21.39
CA ARG A 8 27.14 -4.16 22.09
C ARG A 8 27.23 -4.04 23.63
N GLY A 9 27.38 -2.83 24.14
CA GLY A 9 27.46 -2.52 25.57
C GLY A 9 28.87 -2.56 26.16
N ILE A 10 29.90 -2.72 25.33
CA ILE A 10 31.31 -2.68 25.74
C ILE A 10 31.96 -1.43 25.17
N VAL A 11 32.46 -0.55 26.06
CA VAL A 11 33.20 0.65 25.65
C VAL A 11 34.56 0.27 25.09
N LEU A 12 34.69 0.33 23.76
CA LEU A 12 35.91 0.02 23.02
C LEU A 12 36.81 1.22 22.78
N GLY A 13 36.30 2.43 22.95
CA GLY A 13 37.06 3.61 22.54
C GLY A 13 36.42 4.91 22.96
N GLN A 14 37.00 5.98 22.42
CA GLN A 14 36.55 7.34 22.63
C GLN A 14 36.76 8.16 21.36
N VAL A 15 35.89 9.16 21.17
CA VAL A 15 36.03 10.16 20.13
C VAL A 15 37.13 11.14 20.53
N THR A 16 38.14 11.26 19.67
CA THR A 16 39.30 12.13 19.87
C THR A 16 39.14 13.47 19.16
N ASP A 17 38.55 13.46 17.96
CA ASP A 17 38.34 14.68 17.17
C ASP A 17 37.05 14.63 16.35
N ILE A 18 36.48 15.81 16.08
CA ILE A 18 35.32 16.00 15.22
C ILE A 18 35.64 17.13 14.25
N GLY A 19 35.81 16.78 12.98
CA GLY A 19 36.10 17.72 11.91
C GLY A 19 34.85 18.14 11.14
N VAL A 20 35.06 19.12 10.26
CA VAL A 20 34.10 19.49 9.21
C VAL A 20 34.90 19.64 7.93
N GLU A 21 34.55 18.85 6.92
CA GLU A 21 35.18 18.88 5.61
C GLU A 21 34.11 19.17 4.56
N TYR A 22 34.49 19.91 3.51
CA TYR A 22 33.63 20.16 2.37
C TYR A 22 34.03 19.22 1.23
N ASP A 23 33.10 18.38 0.80
CA ASP A 23 33.25 17.53 -0.38
C ASP A 23 32.79 18.34 -1.61
N PRO A 24 33.72 18.75 -2.50
CA PRO A 24 33.38 19.53 -3.69
C PRO A 24 32.63 18.73 -4.74
N ASP A 25 32.82 17.40 -4.79
CA ASP A 25 32.17 16.53 -5.77
C ASP A 25 30.71 16.29 -5.38
N ALA A 26 30.46 15.99 -4.10
CA ALA A 26 29.12 15.84 -3.55
C ALA A 26 28.43 17.18 -3.23
N ARG A 27 29.17 18.30 -3.26
CA ARG A 27 28.72 19.65 -2.86
C ARG A 27 28.06 19.64 -1.49
N SER A 28 28.63 18.87 -0.57
CA SER A 28 28.07 18.64 0.75
C SER A 28 29.14 18.73 1.82
N PHE A 29 28.72 19.08 3.03
CA PHE A 29 29.60 19.05 4.19
C PHE A 29 29.54 17.66 4.82
N VAL A 30 30.70 17.08 5.04
CA VAL A 30 30.86 15.83 5.79
C VAL A 30 31.52 16.15 7.13
N MET A 31 31.12 15.41 8.17
CA MET A 31 31.66 15.58 9.52
C MET A 31 32.47 14.34 9.88
N PRO A 32 33.75 14.28 9.50
CA PRO A 32 34.60 13.15 9.88
C PRO A 32 34.78 13.13 11.39
N VAL A 33 34.70 11.93 11.97
CA VAL A 33 34.89 11.72 13.40
C VAL A 33 36.07 10.78 13.59
N THR A 34 37.10 11.27 14.27
CA THR A 34 38.29 10.48 14.61
C THR A 34 38.08 9.84 15.97
N LEU A 35 38.46 8.58 16.07
CA LEU A 35 38.25 7.75 17.26
C LEU A 35 39.47 6.87 17.53
N ASP A 36 39.76 6.71 18.81
CA ASP A 36 40.75 5.74 19.28
C ASP A 36 40.02 4.47 19.72
N LEU A 37 40.41 3.33 19.15
CA LEU A 37 39.86 2.03 19.49
C LEU A 37 40.88 1.15 20.22
N TYR A 38 40.42 0.49 21.27
CA TYR A 38 41.19 -0.41 22.11
C TYR A 38 40.60 -1.83 22.03
N PRO A 39 40.86 -2.59 20.93
CA PRO A 39 40.28 -3.91 20.71
C PRO A 39 40.68 -4.94 21.78
N ASP A 40 41.79 -4.72 22.48
CA ASP A 40 42.22 -5.58 23.60
C ASP A 40 41.19 -5.68 24.73
N ARG A 41 40.27 -4.70 24.84
CA ARG A 41 39.17 -4.75 25.82
C ARG A 41 38.20 -5.92 25.55
N LEU A 42 38.10 -6.40 24.31
CA LEU A 42 37.31 -7.59 23.94
C LEU A 42 38.03 -8.91 24.28
N ARG A 43 39.37 -8.92 24.27
CA ARG A 43 40.19 -10.13 24.49
C ARG A 43 39.93 -10.78 25.84
N ARG A 44 39.69 -9.98 26.88
CA ARG A 44 39.45 -10.49 28.26
C ARG A 44 38.13 -11.25 28.40
N ARG A 45 37.20 -11.13 27.44
CA ARG A 45 35.86 -11.75 27.49
C ARG A 45 35.74 -12.99 26.60
N SER A 46 36.52 -13.05 25.53
CA SER A 46 36.61 -14.19 24.61
C SER A 46 37.40 -15.33 25.26
N ARG A 47 36.70 -16.36 25.79
CA ARG A 47 37.34 -17.60 26.22
C ARG A 47 37.83 -18.38 25.00
N GLY A 48 39.06 -18.13 24.56
CA GLY A 48 39.81 -19.03 23.66
C GLY A 48 40.05 -18.54 22.23
N ALA A 49 39.53 -17.39 21.79
CA ALA A 49 39.91 -16.82 20.49
C ALA A 49 40.98 -15.73 20.67
N THR A 50 42.18 -15.97 20.14
CA THR A 50 43.24 -14.96 20.01
C THR A 50 42.81 -13.90 19.00
N MET A 51 42.49 -12.70 19.48
CA MET A 51 42.39 -11.54 18.60
C MET A 51 43.79 -11.22 18.02
N PRO A 52 43.89 -10.91 16.72
CA PRO A 52 45.13 -10.40 16.14
C PRO A 52 45.62 -9.14 16.86
N GLU A 53 46.92 -8.90 16.81
CA GLU A 53 47.52 -7.66 17.31
C GLU A 53 46.97 -6.46 16.53
N ALA A 54 46.68 -5.36 17.22
CA ALA A 54 46.16 -4.14 16.59
C ALA A 54 47.16 -3.61 15.54
N GLY A 55 46.67 -3.24 14.36
CA GLY A 55 47.51 -2.76 13.25
C GLY A 55 48.22 -3.87 12.46
N SER A 56 48.10 -5.14 12.86
CA SER A 56 48.62 -6.26 12.07
C SER A 56 47.75 -6.52 10.83
N ALA A 57 48.34 -7.09 9.77
CA ALA A 57 47.58 -7.51 8.58
C ALA A 57 46.42 -8.46 8.92
N ALA A 58 46.59 -9.32 9.93
CA ALA A 58 45.53 -10.20 10.42
C ALA A 58 44.38 -9.45 11.10
N SER A 59 44.65 -8.32 11.77
CA SER A 59 43.61 -7.45 12.35
C SER A 59 42.81 -6.73 11.27
N HIS A 60 43.48 -6.23 10.23
CA HIS A 60 42.86 -5.58 9.08
C HIS A 60 41.94 -6.56 8.34
N GLU A 61 42.40 -7.79 8.14
CA GLU A 61 41.60 -8.85 7.52
C GLU A 61 40.38 -9.26 8.38
N LEU A 62 40.54 -9.31 9.71
CA LEU A 62 39.41 -9.53 10.60
C LEU A 62 38.38 -8.40 10.49
N LEU A 63 38.85 -7.15 10.48
CA LEU A 63 37.98 -5.98 10.36
C LEU A 63 37.24 -5.97 9.01
N ARG A 64 37.93 -6.30 7.91
CA ARG A 64 37.32 -6.46 6.58
C ARG A 64 36.17 -7.46 6.63
N ARG A 65 36.38 -8.64 7.21
CA ARG A 65 35.33 -9.66 7.35
C ARG A 65 34.16 -9.19 8.22
N LEU A 66 34.40 -8.38 9.24
CA LEU A 66 33.33 -7.80 10.05
C LEU A 66 32.52 -6.78 9.25
N VAL A 67 33.18 -5.92 8.48
CA VAL A 67 32.53 -4.94 7.59
C VAL A 67 31.70 -5.62 6.50
N GLU A 68 32.22 -6.70 5.92
CA GLU A 68 31.50 -7.55 4.96
C GLU A 68 30.26 -8.22 5.57
N ARG A 69 30.33 -8.57 6.86
CA ARG A 69 29.18 -9.09 7.62
C ARG A 69 28.21 -8.00 8.09
N GLY A 70 28.51 -6.73 7.79
CA GLY A 70 27.63 -5.60 8.10
C GLY A 70 28.05 -4.75 9.29
N LEU A 71 29.31 -4.82 9.75
CA LEU A 71 29.81 -3.89 10.77
C LEU A 71 29.67 -2.45 10.28
N ARG A 72 28.91 -1.63 11.01
CA ARG A 72 28.75 -0.20 10.75
C ARG A 72 28.85 0.60 12.03
N GLY A 73 29.36 1.82 11.92
CA GLY A 73 29.23 2.84 12.96
C GLY A 73 27.89 3.56 12.83
N GLN A 74 27.21 3.77 13.96
CA GLN A 74 25.96 4.52 14.03
C GLN A 74 26.00 5.44 15.24
N LEU A 75 25.61 6.70 15.05
CA LEU A 75 25.42 7.63 16.15
C LEU A 75 24.11 7.30 16.87
N ARG A 76 24.18 7.05 18.18
CA ARG A 76 23.01 6.72 19.01
C ARG A 76 22.94 7.65 20.22
N THR A 77 21.73 7.88 20.71
CA THR A 77 21.51 8.64 21.94
C THR A 77 21.70 7.75 23.15
N GLY A 78 22.72 8.04 23.95
CA GLY A 78 23.04 7.27 25.16
C GLY A 78 22.18 7.69 26.35
N ASN A 79 21.91 8.99 26.47
CA ASN A 79 21.05 9.55 27.51
C ASN A 79 20.01 10.49 26.89
N LEU A 80 18.73 10.11 26.98
CA LEU A 80 17.62 10.88 26.44
C LEU A 80 17.36 12.19 27.21
N LEU A 81 17.76 12.28 28.49
CA LEU A 81 17.55 13.47 29.31
C LEU A 81 18.56 14.57 29.00
N THR A 82 19.82 14.19 28.74
CA THR A 82 20.90 15.15 28.44
C THR A 82 21.17 15.31 26.95
N GLY A 83 20.59 14.45 26.11
CA GLY A 83 20.86 14.40 24.67
C GLY A 83 22.27 13.91 24.33
N GLN A 84 22.98 13.28 25.28
CA GLN A 84 24.35 12.82 25.05
C GLN A 84 24.38 11.71 23.99
N LEU A 85 25.19 11.90 22.95
CA LEU A 85 25.40 10.96 21.87
C LEU A 85 26.63 10.08 22.13
N TYR A 86 26.60 8.86 21.59
CA TYR A 86 27.72 7.93 21.56
C TYR A 86 27.77 7.21 20.20
N ILE A 87 28.94 6.68 19.86
CA ILE A 87 29.10 5.91 18.61
C ILE A 87 28.91 4.44 18.94
N ALA A 88 27.89 3.83 18.36
CA ALA A 88 27.67 2.39 18.40
C ALA A 88 28.31 1.73 17.18
N LEU A 89 29.25 0.83 17.40
CA LEU A 89 29.71 -0.14 16.41
C LEU A 89 28.86 -1.40 16.54
N ASP A 90 28.14 -1.78 15.49
CA ASP A 90 27.23 -2.92 15.51
C ASP A 90 27.19 -3.63 14.16
N ILE A 91 26.65 -4.85 14.12
CA ILE A 91 26.52 -5.66 12.90
C ILE A 91 25.10 -5.58 12.38
N PHE A 92 24.93 -4.99 11.21
CA PHE A 92 23.64 -4.82 10.55
C PHE A 92 23.52 -5.83 9.39
N PRO A 93 22.70 -6.89 9.52
CA PRO A 93 22.68 -7.98 8.54
C PRO A 93 22.21 -7.54 7.15
N ASN A 94 21.46 -6.44 7.06
CA ASN A 94 20.92 -5.89 5.81
C ASN A 94 21.66 -4.61 5.35
N ALA A 95 22.85 -4.33 5.90
CA ALA A 95 23.63 -3.17 5.45
C ALA A 95 24.07 -3.35 3.99
N ALA A 96 23.92 -2.31 3.18
CA ALA A 96 24.41 -2.30 1.81
C ALA A 96 25.93 -2.56 1.78
N PRO A 97 26.46 -3.37 0.84
CA PRO A 97 27.89 -3.59 0.69
C PRO A 97 28.62 -2.27 0.42
N VAL A 98 29.76 -2.07 1.08
CA VAL A 98 30.60 -0.87 0.91
C VAL A 98 32.02 -1.33 0.61
N LYS A 99 32.70 -0.64 -0.31
CA LYS A 99 34.13 -0.85 -0.54
C LYS A 99 34.88 -0.38 0.70
N PHE A 100 35.60 -1.28 1.34
CA PHE A 100 36.33 -0.99 2.56
C PHE A 100 37.82 -1.16 2.30
N ASP A 101 38.55 -0.04 2.30
CA ASP A 101 39.99 -0.01 2.12
C ASP A 101 40.69 -0.11 3.48
N THR A 102 41.25 -1.28 3.76
CA THR A 102 42.00 -1.57 4.99
C THR A 102 43.42 -1.01 4.99
N ASN A 103 43.90 -0.45 3.88
CA ASN A 103 45.25 0.11 3.75
C ASN A 103 45.27 1.63 3.89
N SER A 104 44.09 2.25 4.03
CA SER A 104 43.97 3.68 4.32
C SER A 104 44.46 3.99 5.74
N GLU A 105 45.20 5.09 5.90
CA GLU A 105 45.68 5.58 7.19
C GLU A 105 45.21 7.04 7.35
N PRO A 106 44.22 7.32 8.23
CA PRO A 106 43.52 6.40 9.15
C PRO A 106 42.47 5.50 8.45
N ILE A 107 42.21 4.33 9.04
CA ILE A 107 41.17 3.40 8.56
C ILE A 107 39.78 4.03 8.70
N GLN A 108 39.02 4.06 7.60
CA GLN A 108 37.68 4.64 7.58
C GLN A 108 36.59 3.57 7.78
N LEU A 109 35.96 3.56 8.96
CA LEU A 109 34.86 2.64 9.24
C LEU A 109 33.57 3.09 8.56
N PRO A 110 32.87 2.21 7.81
CA PRO A 110 31.62 2.58 7.18
C PRO A 110 30.53 2.89 8.22
N THR A 111 29.73 3.92 7.95
CA THR A 111 28.64 4.36 8.83
C THR A 111 27.26 4.06 8.26
N ILE A 112 26.26 4.03 9.12
CA ILE A 112 24.84 4.00 8.74
C ILE A 112 24.10 5.12 9.48
N PRO A 113 23.16 5.83 8.84
CA PRO A 113 22.40 6.88 9.51
C PRO A 113 21.57 6.32 10.69
N ASN A 114 21.27 7.18 11.66
CA ASN A 114 20.35 6.86 12.74
C ASN A 114 18.90 6.85 12.22
N THR A 115 18.13 5.82 12.55
CA THR A 115 16.79 5.60 11.97
C THR A 115 15.70 6.47 12.59
N LEU A 116 15.95 7.12 13.73
CA LEU A 116 14.97 8.03 14.36
C LEU A 116 14.66 9.25 13.48
N ASP A 117 15.66 9.77 12.76
CA ASP A 117 15.47 10.91 11.85
C ASP A 117 14.67 10.47 10.60
N ALA A 118 14.91 9.23 10.14
CA ALA A 118 14.16 8.63 9.04
C ALA A 118 12.68 8.41 9.40
N LEU A 119 12.38 7.97 10.64
CA LEU A 119 11.01 7.80 11.12
C LEU A 119 10.24 9.12 11.19
N GLN A 120 10.86 10.20 11.68
CA GLN A 120 10.23 11.53 11.71
C GLN A 120 9.85 11.99 10.30
N THR A 121 10.78 11.84 9.35
CA THR A 121 10.54 12.18 7.95
C THR A 121 9.40 11.35 7.35
N GLN A 122 9.38 10.05 7.62
CA GLN A 122 8.34 9.15 7.12
C GLN A 122 6.95 9.47 7.70
N VAL A 123 6.86 9.82 8.99
CA VAL A 123 5.60 10.25 9.61
C VAL A 123 5.11 11.56 9.00
N ALA A 124 6.01 12.53 8.78
CA ALA A 124 5.66 13.78 8.10
C ALA A 124 5.16 13.55 6.67
N ASP A 125 5.79 12.63 5.94
CA ASP A 125 5.36 12.24 4.59
C ASP A 125 3.99 11.57 4.56
N ILE A 126 3.68 10.71 5.54
CA ILE A 126 2.36 10.09 5.68
C ILE A 126 1.31 11.14 5.99
N ALA A 127 1.58 12.06 6.92
CA ALA A 127 0.66 13.15 7.25
C ALA A 127 0.35 14.00 6.00
N LYS A 128 1.38 14.38 5.24
CA LYS A 128 1.23 15.14 4.00
C LYS A 128 0.46 14.40 2.91
N LYS A 129 0.59 13.07 2.84
CA LYS A 129 -0.21 12.24 1.92
C LYS A 129 -1.66 12.15 2.35
N LEU A 130 -1.94 12.07 3.65
CA LEU A 130 -3.30 12.02 4.19
C LEU A 130 -4.04 13.35 3.95
N ASP A 131 -3.38 14.49 4.13
CA ASP A 131 -3.93 15.83 3.85
C ASP A 131 -4.30 16.04 2.38
N ARG A 132 -3.73 15.25 1.47
CA ARG A 132 -4.01 15.32 0.02
C ARG A 132 -5.20 14.49 -0.41
N ILE A 133 -5.81 13.70 0.46
CA ILE A 133 -6.99 12.90 0.12
C ILE A 133 -8.19 13.86 0.00
N PRO A 134 -8.81 14.01 -1.20
CA PRO A 134 -9.88 14.97 -1.41
C PRO A 134 -11.22 14.39 -0.94
N PHE A 135 -11.41 14.31 0.38
CA PHE A 135 -12.64 13.77 0.99
C PHE A 135 -13.91 14.51 0.54
N ASP A 136 -13.81 15.82 0.28
CA ASP A 136 -14.92 16.63 -0.23
C ASP A 136 -15.38 16.18 -1.61
N GLN A 137 -14.45 15.85 -2.51
CA GLN A 137 -14.78 15.36 -3.86
C GLN A 137 -15.39 13.96 -3.82
N ILE A 138 -14.89 13.10 -2.93
CA ILE A 138 -15.48 11.76 -2.72
C ILE A 138 -16.93 11.91 -2.25
N GLY A 139 -17.18 12.77 -1.27
CA GLY A 139 -18.52 13.08 -0.77
C GLY A 139 -19.44 13.66 -1.85
N SER A 140 -18.97 14.62 -2.65
CA SER A 140 -19.77 15.23 -3.72
C SER A 140 -20.11 14.24 -4.84
N ASN A 141 -19.16 13.38 -5.22
CA ASN A 141 -19.36 12.38 -6.26
C ASN A 141 -20.33 11.29 -5.82
N LEU A 142 -20.25 10.83 -4.56
CA LEU A 142 -21.22 9.89 -4.00
C LEU A 142 -22.62 10.51 -3.94
N ASN A 143 -22.75 11.74 -3.44
CA ASN A 143 -24.03 12.45 -3.40
C ASN A 143 -24.63 12.63 -4.81
N THR A 144 -23.79 12.96 -5.80
CA THR A 144 -24.22 13.10 -7.20
C THR A 144 -24.68 11.78 -7.78
N SER A 145 -23.96 10.69 -7.49
CA SER A 145 -24.30 9.34 -7.95
C SER A 145 -25.64 8.88 -7.36
N LEU A 146 -25.86 9.14 -6.07
CA LEU A 146 -27.13 8.84 -5.39
C LEU A 146 -28.29 9.64 -5.99
N LYS A 147 -28.12 10.96 -6.20
CA LYS A 147 -29.14 11.80 -6.86
C LYS A 147 -29.46 11.34 -8.27
N ASN A 148 -28.46 10.94 -9.05
CA ASN A 148 -28.66 10.42 -10.39
C ASN A 148 -29.41 9.08 -10.37
N ALA A 149 -29.09 8.20 -9.42
CA ALA A 149 -29.83 6.96 -9.22
C ALA A 149 -31.30 7.23 -8.86
N ASP A 150 -31.57 8.10 -7.90
CA ASP A 150 -32.94 8.50 -7.52
C ASP A 150 -33.72 9.08 -8.71
N ALA A 151 -33.07 9.92 -9.53
CA ALA A 151 -33.70 10.49 -10.72
C ALA A 151 -34.05 9.43 -11.78
N LEU A 152 -33.18 8.45 -11.98
CA LEU A 152 -33.44 7.33 -12.90
C LEU A 152 -34.59 6.46 -12.41
N PHE A 153 -34.62 6.12 -11.11
CA PHE A 153 -35.72 5.37 -10.51
C PHE A 153 -37.07 6.08 -10.67
N ASN A 154 -37.09 7.39 -10.44
CA ASN A 154 -38.31 8.18 -10.61
C ASN A 154 -38.82 8.19 -12.05
N ARG A 155 -37.95 8.31 -13.05
CA ARG A 155 -38.36 8.24 -14.47
C ARG A 155 -38.86 6.85 -14.86
N LEU A 156 -38.16 5.80 -14.42
CA LEU A 156 -38.60 4.43 -14.68
C LEU A 156 -40.01 4.19 -14.14
N ASN A 157 -40.27 4.62 -12.90
CA ASN A 157 -41.57 4.42 -12.25
C ASN A 157 -42.70 5.27 -12.86
N ASN A 158 -42.41 6.52 -13.24
CA ASN A 158 -43.46 7.47 -13.66
C ASN A 158 -43.70 7.52 -15.17
N GLU A 159 -42.70 7.21 -16.00
CA GLU A 159 -42.79 7.36 -17.45
C GLU A 159 -42.81 6.01 -18.14
N VAL A 160 -41.84 5.14 -17.81
CA VAL A 160 -41.63 3.88 -18.53
C VAL A 160 -42.64 2.82 -18.12
N LEU A 161 -42.86 2.63 -16.82
CA LEU A 161 -43.80 1.61 -16.32
C LEU A 161 -45.25 1.84 -16.83
N PRO A 162 -45.81 3.07 -16.77
CA PRO A 162 -47.16 3.32 -17.26
C PRO A 162 -47.28 3.10 -18.77
N GLN A 163 -46.34 3.61 -19.57
CA GLN A 163 -46.33 3.41 -21.02
C GLN A 163 -46.24 1.93 -21.40
N ALA A 164 -45.43 1.15 -20.67
CA ALA A 164 -45.33 -0.28 -20.86
C ALA A 164 -46.68 -0.98 -20.56
N ARG A 165 -47.35 -0.59 -19.47
CA ARG A 165 -48.69 -1.10 -19.11
C ARG A 165 -49.75 -0.77 -20.16
N ASP A 166 -49.77 0.47 -20.64
CA ASP A 166 -50.72 0.93 -21.66
C ASP A 166 -50.52 0.21 -22.99
N THR A 167 -49.25 0.03 -23.40
CA THR A 167 -48.88 -0.73 -24.59
C THR A 167 -49.34 -2.19 -24.46
N LEU A 168 -49.14 -2.80 -23.29
CA LEU A 168 -49.62 -4.16 -23.01
C LEU A 168 -51.15 -4.26 -23.11
N ALA A 169 -51.86 -3.26 -22.59
CA ALA A 169 -53.32 -3.21 -22.64
C ALA A 169 -53.84 -3.08 -24.07
N ALA A 170 -53.26 -2.17 -24.86
CA ALA A 170 -53.60 -1.97 -26.28
C ALA A 170 -53.31 -3.22 -27.12
N ALA A 171 -52.18 -3.88 -26.87
CA ALA A 171 -51.85 -5.14 -27.51
C ALA A 171 -52.92 -6.21 -27.19
N ARG A 172 -53.26 -6.41 -25.91
CA ARG A 172 -54.32 -7.36 -25.50
C ARG A 172 -55.66 -7.08 -26.17
N GLN A 173 -56.05 -5.81 -26.28
CA GLN A 173 -57.31 -5.43 -26.92
C GLN A 173 -57.29 -5.73 -28.43
N THR A 174 -56.20 -5.38 -29.12
CA THR A 174 -56.04 -5.62 -30.56
C THR A 174 -56.10 -7.12 -30.86
N PHE A 175 -55.42 -7.95 -30.05
CA PHE A 175 -55.45 -9.40 -30.21
C PHE A 175 -56.83 -9.99 -29.94
N GLY A 176 -57.55 -9.52 -28.91
CA GLY A 176 -58.93 -9.96 -28.67
C GLY A 176 -59.87 -9.65 -29.84
N SER A 177 -59.71 -8.49 -30.50
CA SER A 177 -60.47 -8.15 -31.71
C SER A 177 -60.09 -9.00 -32.92
N ALA A 178 -58.80 -9.32 -33.09
CA ALA A 178 -58.34 -10.20 -34.15
C ALA A 178 -58.87 -11.63 -33.97
N GLU A 179 -58.83 -12.17 -32.75
CA GLU A 179 -59.38 -13.50 -32.43
C GLU A 179 -60.89 -13.59 -32.71
N ALA A 180 -61.66 -12.56 -32.35
CA ALA A 180 -63.09 -12.50 -32.64
C ALA A 180 -63.40 -12.46 -34.15
N THR A 181 -62.53 -11.82 -34.94
CA THR A 181 -62.70 -11.71 -36.40
C THR A 181 -62.32 -13.00 -37.12
N LEU A 182 -61.28 -13.70 -36.64
CA LEU A 182 -60.76 -14.94 -37.25
C LEU A 182 -61.59 -16.20 -36.90
N GLN A 183 -62.58 -16.10 -36.01
CA GLN A 183 -63.57 -17.16 -35.77
C GLN A 183 -64.62 -17.28 -36.88
N GLN A 184 -64.70 -16.32 -37.81
CA GLN A 184 -65.69 -16.29 -38.88
C GLN A 184 -65.23 -16.85 -40.24
N ASP A 185 -63.93 -17.07 -40.50
CA ASP A 185 -63.43 -17.65 -41.77
C ASP A 185 -62.15 -18.52 -41.59
N SER A 186 -62.11 -19.72 -42.19
CA SER A 186 -60.99 -20.71 -42.21
C SER A 186 -59.68 -20.16 -42.82
N PRO A 187 -58.51 -20.87 -42.91
CA PRO A 187 -57.86 -21.91 -42.10
C PRO A 187 -56.55 -21.40 -41.43
N MET A 188 -56.36 -20.09 -41.30
CA MET A 188 -55.13 -19.43 -40.79
C MET A 188 -55.03 -19.42 -39.24
N GLN A 189 -55.75 -20.32 -38.56
CA GLN A 189 -55.92 -20.31 -37.10
C GLN A 189 -54.72 -20.86 -36.33
N SER A 190 -53.96 -21.81 -36.91
CA SER A 190 -52.86 -22.48 -36.20
C SER A 190 -51.70 -21.53 -35.87
N ASP A 191 -51.28 -20.73 -36.86
CA ASP A 191 -50.13 -19.83 -36.72
C ASP A 191 -50.45 -18.67 -35.76
N VAL A 192 -51.69 -18.18 -35.78
CA VAL A 192 -52.16 -17.14 -34.85
C VAL A 192 -52.27 -17.70 -33.43
N HIS A 193 -52.80 -18.92 -33.24
CA HIS A 193 -52.82 -19.55 -31.92
C HIS A 193 -51.42 -19.78 -31.36
N GLN A 194 -50.46 -20.18 -32.20
CA GLN A 194 -49.07 -20.37 -31.78
C GLN A 194 -48.41 -19.04 -31.39
N ALA A 195 -48.61 -17.98 -32.17
CA ALA A 195 -48.12 -16.65 -31.86
C ALA A 195 -48.74 -16.09 -30.55
N LEU A 196 -50.03 -16.34 -30.31
CA LEU A 196 -50.72 -15.94 -29.08
C LEU A 196 -50.18 -16.71 -27.86
N GLN A 197 -49.87 -18.00 -28.00
CA GLN A 197 -49.25 -18.79 -26.94
C GLN A 197 -47.84 -18.30 -26.61
N GLU A 198 -47.02 -18.02 -27.63
CA GLU A 198 -45.67 -17.47 -27.42
C GLU A 198 -45.72 -16.09 -26.74
N LEU A 199 -46.57 -15.19 -27.22
CA LEU A 199 -46.74 -13.88 -26.61
C LEU A 199 -47.23 -13.98 -25.16
N THR A 200 -48.18 -14.87 -24.88
CA THR A 200 -48.67 -15.10 -23.51
C THR A 200 -47.54 -15.54 -22.58
N ARG A 201 -46.65 -16.44 -23.06
CA ARG A 201 -45.45 -16.84 -22.31
C ARG A 201 -44.49 -15.68 -22.09
N THR A 202 -44.28 -14.82 -23.09
CA THR A 202 -43.43 -13.62 -22.96
C THR A 202 -44.03 -12.61 -21.98
N LEU A 203 -45.35 -12.41 -22.00
CA LEU A 203 -46.01 -11.51 -21.06
C LEU A 203 -45.96 -12.06 -19.63
N GLN A 204 -46.07 -13.38 -19.44
CA GLN A 204 -45.87 -14.01 -18.14
C GLN A 204 -44.43 -13.88 -17.64
N SER A 205 -43.41 -14.02 -18.51
CA SER A 205 -42.02 -13.84 -18.10
C SER A 205 -41.69 -12.38 -17.77
N LEU A 206 -42.25 -11.42 -18.50
CA LEU A 206 -42.12 -9.99 -18.20
C LEU A 206 -42.81 -9.61 -16.88
N ASN A 207 -44.00 -10.15 -16.61
CA ASN A 207 -44.67 -9.95 -15.32
C ASN A 207 -43.85 -10.55 -14.17
N ALA A 208 -43.30 -11.76 -14.34
CA ALA A 208 -42.45 -12.37 -13.32
C ALA A 208 -41.17 -11.56 -13.05
N LEU A 209 -40.60 -10.94 -14.08
CA LEU A 209 -39.47 -10.02 -13.94
C LEU A 209 -39.87 -8.73 -13.23
N ALA A 210 -41.03 -8.16 -13.55
CA ALA A 210 -41.55 -6.97 -12.89
C ALA A 210 -41.82 -7.22 -11.39
N ASP A 211 -42.51 -8.32 -11.05
CA ASP A 211 -42.74 -8.75 -9.67
C ASP A 211 -41.42 -8.99 -8.91
N TYR A 212 -40.40 -9.53 -9.59
CA TYR A 212 -39.07 -9.74 -9.01
C TYR A 212 -38.37 -8.41 -8.71
N LEU A 213 -38.40 -7.45 -9.64
CA LEU A 213 -37.81 -6.12 -9.47
C LEU A 213 -38.54 -5.29 -8.40
N GLU A 214 -39.86 -5.44 -8.26
CA GLU A 214 -40.66 -4.78 -7.22
C GLU A 214 -40.31 -5.31 -5.82
N ARG A 215 -40.01 -6.61 -5.69
CA ARG A 215 -39.61 -7.23 -4.41
C ARG A 215 -38.12 -7.08 -4.08
N HIS A 216 -37.27 -6.85 -5.08
CA HIS A 216 -35.81 -6.77 -4.94
C HIS A 216 -35.20 -5.56 -5.66
N PRO A 217 -35.47 -4.33 -5.21
CA PRO A 217 -34.91 -3.11 -5.81
C PRO A 217 -33.37 -3.06 -5.78
N GLU A 218 -32.72 -3.74 -4.83
CA GLU A 218 -31.27 -3.85 -4.68
C GLU A 218 -30.57 -4.57 -5.85
N SER A 219 -31.31 -5.38 -6.62
CA SER A 219 -30.77 -6.14 -7.76
C SER A 219 -30.32 -5.27 -8.93
N LEU A 220 -30.84 -4.04 -9.03
CA LEU A 220 -30.48 -3.06 -10.08
C LEU A 220 -29.12 -2.39 -9.83
N VAL A 221 -28.72 -2.22 -8.57
CA VAL A 221 -27.45 -1.56 -8.20
C VAL A 221 -26.32 -2.58 -8.03
N ARG A 222 -26.63 -3.76 -7.48
CA ARG A 222 -25.62 -4.80 -7.22
C ARG A 222 -25.43 -5.78 -8.38
N GLY A 223 -26.35 -5.79 -9.34
CA GLY A 223 -26.50 -6.89 -10.29
C GLY A 223 -27.06 -8.14 -9.60
N LYS A 224 -27.63 -9.05 -10.38
CA LYS A 224 -28.17 -10.33 -9.88
C LYS A 224 -27.05 -11.08 -9.13
N PRO A 225 -27.23 -11.50 -7.86
CA PRO A 225 -26.26 -12.38 -7.22
C PRO A 225 -26.19 -13.66 -8.06
N GLY A 226 -25.05 -13.91 -8.69
CA GLY A 226 -24.85 -15.12 -9.45
C GLY A 226 -25.03 -16.31 -8.51
N GLU A 227 -25.93 -17.23 -8.84
CA GLU A 227 -25.89 -18.59 -8.31
C GLU A 227 -24.48 -19.10 -8.56
N LYS A 228 -23.71 -19.24 -7.47
CA LYS A 228 -22.44 -19.93 -7.53
C LYS A 228 -22.72 -21.39 -7.93
N PRO A 229 -21.98 -21.95 -8.88
CA PRO A 229 -22.10 -23.35 -9.27
C PRO A 229 -21.78 -24.29 -8.10
#